data_AF-A0A2V6DLC4-F1
#
_entry.id   AF-A0A2V6DLC4-F1
#
_cell.length_a   1.000
_cell.length_b   1.000
_cell.length_c   1.000
_cell.angle_alpha   90.00
_cell.angle_beta   90.00
_cell.angle_gamma   90.00
#
_symmetry.space_group_name_H-M   'P 1'
#
loop_
_entity.id
_entity.type
_entity.pdbx_description
1 polymer ?
#
loop_
_entity_poly.entity_id
_entity_poly.type
_entity_poly.pdbx_seq_one_letter_code
_entity_poly.pdbx_strand_id
1 'polypeptide(L)'
;MMRRTDRAGDCSIVAKRYTRFVAATVLIAAILISFAISSFAESRTTRLNENAFAYARELIIQGHVVLDKKNDWGDDRAAAAQENDFIRDNGFAEYSKWHLGIDAMHVQNSKARFKFPFGDFKNIHRCALLAVKSRAHQCGYSDIENAAERLLEMMEGTRR
;
A
#
# COMPACT_ATOMS: atom_id res chain seq x y z
N MET A 1 35.71 68.64 -7.73
CA MET A 1 34.48 68.39 -8.54
C MET A 1 34.35 66.88 -8.73
N MET A 2 33.61 66.20 -7.86
CA MET A 2 33.37 64.75 -7.90
C MET A 2 32.08 64.47 -8.67
N ARG A 3 32.13 63.64 -9.73
CA ARG A 3 30.92 63.09 -10.36
C ARG A 3 30.59 61.74 -9.73
N ARG A 4 29.38 61.67 -9.17
CA ARG A 4 28.70 60.46 -8.70
C ARG A 4 28.29 59.56 -9.87
N THR A 5 28.25 58.28 -9.59
CA THR A 5 27.78 57.17 -10.43
C THR A 5 26.27 57.02 -10.32
N ASP A 6 25.57 56.85 -11.46
CA ASP A 6 24.18 56.39 -11.48
C ASP A 6 24.11 54.94 -11.99
N ARG A 7 23.62 54.05 -11.12
CA ARG A 7 23.43 52.62 -11.35
C ARG A 7 21.94 52.32 -11.16
N ALA A 8 21.13 52.67 -12.16
CA ALA A 8 19.67 52.49 -12.16
C ALA A 8 19.24 51.59 -13.33
N GLY A 9 19.55 50.29 -13.24
CA GLY A 9 19.19 49.31 -14.29
C GLY A 9 18.70 47.94 -13.79
N ASP A 10 18.88 47.60 -12.51
CA ASP A 10 18.81 46.18 -12.09
C ASP A 10 17.58 45.79 -11.26
N CYS A 11 16.72 46.73 -10.84
CA CYS A 11 15.68 46.42 -9.83
C CYS A 11 14.39 45.80 -10.42
N SER A 12 14.04 46.06 -11.69
CA SER A 12 12.75 45.64 -12.26
C SER A 12 12.71 44.18 -12.76
N ILE A 13 13.85 43.64 -13.20
CA ILE A 13 13.96 42.25 -13.69
C ILE A 13 13.88 41.24 -12.52
N VAL A 14 14.44 41.60 -11.36
CA VAL A 14 14.46 40.76 -10.16
C VAL A 14 13.03 40.56 -9.62
N ALA A 15 12.22 41.61 -9.57
CA ALA A 15 10.84 41.54 -9.06
C ALA A 15 9.93 40.63 -9.91
N LYS A 16 9.96 40.74 -11.25
CA LYS A 16 9.15 39.90 -12.17
C LYS A 16 9.56 38.42 -12.17
N ARG A 17 10.85 38.13 -11.94
CA ARG A 17 11.36 36.76 -11.78
C ARG A 17 10.89 36.17 -10.46
N TYR A 18 10.98 36.94 -9.37
CA TYR A 18 10.56 36.51 -8.04
C TYR A 18 9.08 36.13 -7.97
N THR A 19 8.19 36.90 -8.62
CA THR A 19 6.74 36.58 -8.66
C THR A 19 6.45 35.27 -9.39
N ARG A 20 7.21 34.95 -10.46
CA ARG A 20 7.05 33.70 -11.22
C ARG A 20 7.57 32.48 -10.46
N PHE A 21 8.67 32.63 -9.70
CA PHE A 21 9.19 31.56 -8.84
C PHE A 21 8.25 31.27 -7.66
N VAL A 22 7.70 32.31 -7.00
CA VAL A 22 6.75 32.13 -5.90
C VAL A 22 5.43 31.47 -6.36
N ALA A 23 4.91 31.84 -7.54
CA ALA A 23 3.70 31.21 -8.07
C ALA A 23 3.93 29.73 -8.46
N ALA A 24 5.08 29.40 -9.06
CA ALA A 24 5.43 28.03 -9.42
C ALA A 24 5.68 27.14 -8.20
N THR A 25 6.32 27.66 -7.15
CA THR A 25 6.56 26.89 -5.91
C THR A 25 5.27 26.70 -5.10
N VAL A 26 4.34 27.67 -5.10
CA VAL A 26 3.01 27.50 -4.47
C VAL A 26 2.18 26.45 -5.22
N LEU A 27 2.24 26.40 -6.56
CA LEU A 27 1.59 25.34 -7.35
C LEU A 27 2.19 23.96 -7.08
N ILE A 28 3.52 23.85 -7.04
CA ILE A 28 4.19 22.57 -6.72
C ILE A 28 3.89 22.15 -5.29
N ALA A 29 3.93 23.07 -4.31
CA ALA A 29 3.55 22.78 -2.94
C ALA A 29 2.08 22.38 -2.83
N ALA A 30 1.17 23.04 -3.54
CA ALA A 30 -0.25 22.67 -3.58
C ALA A 30 -0.48 21.29 -4.22
N ILE A 31 0.27 20.92 -5.26
CA ILE A 31 0.23 19.58 -5.87
C ILE A 31 0.78 18.53 -4.89
N LEU A 32 1.90 18.79 -4.22
CA LEU A 32 2.47 17.88 -3.21
C LEU A 32 1.53 17.71 -2.01
N ILE A 33 0.92 18.81 -1.54
CA ILE A 33 -0.08 18.81 -0.48
C ILE A 33 -1.33 18.05 -0.93
N SER A 34 -1.81 18.25 -2.16
CA SER A 34 -2.99 17.54 -2.70
C SER A 34 -2.72 16.04 -2.92
N PHE A 35 -1.52 15.67 -3.35
CA PHE A 35 -1.09 14.27 -3.51
C PHE A 35 -0.98 13.56 -2.16
N ALA A 36 -0.41 14.23 -1.15
CA ALA A 36 -0.34 13.70 0.21
C ALA A 36 -1.74 13.54 0.85
N ILE A 37 -2.64 14.51 0.65
CA ILE A 37 -4.02 14.43 1.17
C ILE A 37 -4.81 13.31 0.48
N SER A 38 -4.66 13.13 -0.83
CA SER A 38 -5.37 12.08 -1.58
C SER A 38 -4.93 10.67 -1.16
N SER A 39 -3.64 10.46 -0.87
CA SER A 39 -3.13 9.16 -0.43
C SER A 39 -3.58 8.76 0.97
N PHE A 40 -3.89 9.70 1.86
CA PHE A 40 -4.42 9.41 3.20
C PHE A 40 -5.93 9.12 3.19
N ALA A 41 -6.69 9.68 2.25
CA ALA A 41 -8.13 9.44 2.14
C ALA A 41 -8.49 8.02 1.67
N GLU A 42 -7.61 7.37 0.91
CA GLU A 42 -7.75 5.94 0.54
C GLU A 42 -7.65 5.00 1.77
N SER A 43 -7.18 5.52 2.92
CA SER A 43 -6.91 4.76 4.15
C SER A 43 -8.13 4.44 5.03
N ARG A 44 -9.37 4.76 4.63
CA ARG A 44 -10.56 4.66 5.51
C ARG A 44 -11.68 3.74 4.99
N THR A 45 -11.53 3.18 3.80
CA THR A 45 -12.60 2.40 3.14
C THR A 45 -12.30 0.90 3.08
N THR A 46 -11.06 0.51 3.37
CA THR A 46 -10.67 -0.89 3.41
C THR A 46 -11.13 -1.54 4.71
N ARG A 47 -11.77 -2.69 4.57
CA ARG A 47 -12.34 -3.50 5.66
C ARG A 47 -11.82 -4.93 5.57
N LEU A 48 -11.93 -5.68 6.66
CA LEU A 48 -11.50 -7.08 6.71
C LEU A 48 -12.32 -7.92 5.71
N ASN A 49 -11.61 -8.77 4.97
CA ASN A 49 -12.21 -9.78 4.12
C ASN A 49 -12.34 -11.09 4.91
N GLU A 50 -13.52 -11.32 5.49
CA GLU A 50 -13.81 -12.51 6.30
C GLU A 50 -13.61 -13.82 5.54
N ASN A 51 -13.92 -13.84 4.23
CA ASN A 51 -13.71 -15.03 3.41
C ASN A 51 -12.22 -15.34 3.24
N ALA A 52 -11.39 -14.32 3.07
CA ALA A 52 -9.94 -14.49 2.99
C ALA A 52 -9.35 -14.94 4.33
N PHE A 53 -9.86 -14.40 5.45
CA PHE A 53 -9.45 -14.84 6.78
C PHE A 53 -9.81 -16.31 7.05
N ALA A 54 -11.05 -16.72 6.74
CA ALA A 54 -11.47 -18.12 6.85
C ALA A 54 -10.62 -19.05 5.97
N TYR A 55 -10.40 -18.67 4.71
CA TYR A 55 -9.55 -19.40 3.79
C TYR A 55 -8.10 -19.52 4.29
N ALA A 56 -7.54 -18.45 4.84
CA ALA A 56 -6.21 -18.47 5.40
C ALA A 56 -6.08 -19.44 6.60
N ARG A 57 -7.10 -19.48 7.47
CA ARG A 57 -7.16 -20.43 8.58
C ARG A 57 -7.17 -21.88 8.09
N GLU A 58 -7.96 -22.17 7.06
CA GLU A 58 -8.01 -23.51 6.46
C GLU A 58 -6.65 -23.94 5.91
N LEU A 59 -5.96 -23.06 5.17
CA LEU A 59 -4.62 -23.33 4.65
C LEU A 59 -3.60 -23.58 5.77
N ILE A 60 -3.66 -22.82 6.87
CA ILE A 60 -2.78 -23.05 8.03
C ILE A 60 -3.03 -24.43 8.65
N ILE A 61 -4.30 -24.80 8.80
CA ILE A 61 -4.69 -26.12 9.34
C ILE A 61 -4.23 -27.25 8.40
N GLN A 62 -4.30 -27.05 7.09
CA GLN A 62 -3.84 -28.00 6.08
C GLN A 62 -2.30 -28.04 5.93
N GLY A 63 -1.58 -27.12 6.56
CA GLY A 63 -0.11 -27.05 6.49
C GLY A 63 0.43 -26.36 5.23
N HIS A 64 -0.40 -25.64 4.48
CA HIS A 64 0.01 -24.83 3.33
C HIS A 64 0.67 -23.51 3.77
N VAL A 65 1.76 -23.62 4.52
CA VAL A 65 2.47 -22.50 5.13
C VAL A 65 3.97 -22.58 4.86
N VAL A 66 4.58 -21.43 4.61
CA VAL A 66 6.03 -21.27 4.45
C VAL A 66 6.55 -20.34 5.54
N LEU A 67 7.53 -20.84 6.30
CA LEU A 67 8.12 -20.16 7.45
C LEU A 67 9.36 -19.36 7.02
N ASP A 68 9.15 -18.32 6.23
CA ASP A 68 10.24 -17.48 5.73
C ASP A 68 10.71 -16.44 6.75
N LYS A 69 11.86 -15.82 6.45
CA LYS A 69 12.43 -14.77 7.31
C LYS A 69 11.62 -13.48 7.18
N LYS A 70 11.66 -12.67 8.23
CA LYS A 70 10.81 -11.48 8.42
C LYS A 70 10.88 -10.42 7.30
N ASN A 71 11.93 -10.41 6.47
CA ASN A 71 12.21 -9.31 5.55
C ASN A 71 12.12 -9.65 4.06
N ASP A 72 11.66 -10.86 3.71
CA ASP A 72 11.80 -11.38 2.34
C ASP A 72 10.52 -11.16 1.50
N TRP A 73 9.44 -10.63 2.10
CA TRP A 73 8.14 -10.52 1.43
C TRP A 73 8.13 -9.64 0.16
N GLY A 74 9.01 -8.64 0.07
CA GLY A 74 9.11 -7.81 -1.13
C GLY A 74 9.49 -8.61 -2.38
N ASP A 75 10.36 -9.61 -2.19
CA ASP A 75 10.87 -10.48 -3.24
C ASP A 75 9.99 -11.73 -3.43
N ASP A 76 9.36 -12.21 -2.34
CA ASP A 76 8.47 -13.40 -2.37
C ASP A 76 7.05 -13.10 -2.87
N ARG A 77 6.68 -11.81 -3.03
CA ARG A 77 5.36 -11.43 -3.52
C ARG A 77 5.19 -11.85 -4.98
N ALA A 78 4.05 -12.45 -5.30
CA ALA A 78 3.68 -12.78 -6.68
C ALA A 78 3.86 -11.57 -7.62
N ALA A 79 4.52 -11.81 -8.76
CA ALA A 79 4.71 -10.77 -9.76
C ALA A 79 3.37 -10.40 -10.42
N ALA A 80 3.25 -9.16 -10.92
CA ALA A 80 2.01 -8.69 -11.56
C ALA A 80 1.53 -9.60 -12.71
N ALA A 81 2.45 -10.25 -13.43
CA ALA A 81 2.15 -11.24 -14.46
C ALA A 81 1.49 -12.50 -13.87
N GLN A 82 2.04 -13.04 -12.79
CA GLN A 82 1.49 -14.21 -12.09
C GLN A 82 0.10 -13.93 -11.52
N GLU A 83 -0.13 -12.73 -10.98
CA GLU A 83 -1.47 -12.33 -10.55
C GLU A 83 -2.46 -12.25 -11.72
N ASN A 84 -2.03 -11.74 -12.89
CA ASN A 84 -2.89 -11.67 -14.08
C ASN A 84 -3.25 -13.06 -14.58
N ASP A 85 -2.27 -13.97 -14.64
CA ASP A 85 -2.48 -15.36 -15.05
C ASP A 85 -3.43 -16.07 -14.07
N PHE A 86 -3.21 -15.90 -12.75
CA PHE A 86 -4.10 -16.46 -11.74
C PHE A 86 -5.55 -15.98 -11.89
N ILE A 87 -5.76 -14.68 -12.11
CA ILE A 87 -7.10 -14.11 -12.32
C ILE A 87 -7.73 -14.60 -13.62
N ARG A 88 -6.94 -14.75 -14.70
CA ARG A 88 -7.44 -15.29 -15.97
C ARG A 88 -7.94 -16.73 -15.79
N ASP A 89 -7.20 -17.54 -15.03
CA ASP A 89 -7.47 -18.96 -14.93
C ASP A 89 -8.52 -19.29 -13.86
N ASN A 90 -8.60 -18.50 -12.77
CA ASN A 90 -9.46 -18.78 -11.60
C ASN A 90 -10.51 -17.70 -11.31
N GLY A 91 -10.39 -16.52 -11.92
CA GLY A 91 -11.28 -15.38 -11.70
C GLY A 91 -10.99 -14.56 -10.43
N PHE A 92 -11.72 -13.45 -10.29
CA PHE A 92 -11.58 -12.54 -9.15
C PHE A 92 -12.08 -13.11 -7.82
N ALA A 93 -13.00 -14.08 -7.86
CA ALA A 93 -13.52 -14.72 -6.66
C ALA A 93 -12.40 -15.46 -5.92
N GLU A 94 -11.60 -16.28 -6.62
CA GLU A 94 -10.46 -16.95 -6.02
C GLU A 94 -9.35 -15.95 -5.65
N TYR A 95 -9.09 -14.95 -6.50
CA TYR A 95 -8.09 -13.91 -6.20
C TYR A 95 -8.41 -13.16 -4.90
N SER A 96 -9.70 -12.91 -4.64
CA SER A 96 -10.15 -12.23 -3.42
C SER A 96 -9.77 -12.97 -2.14
N LYS A 97 -9.71 -14.31 -2.17
CA LYS A 97 -9.40 -15.13 -0.98
C LYS A 97 -7.97 -14.94 -0.51
N TRP A 98 -7.07 -14.47 -1.37
CA TRP A 98 -5.65 -14.25 -1.07
C TRP A 98 -5.33 -12.86 -0.51
N HIS A 99 -6.36 -12.06 -0.22
CA HIS A 99 -6.23 -10.67 0.20
C HIS A 99 -7.08 -10.38 1.45
N LEU A 100 -6.43 -10.00 2.56
CA LEU A 100 -7.10 -9.77 3.84
C LEU A 100 -7.91 -8.47 3.90
N GLY A 101 -7.64 -7.52 3.01
CA GLY A 101 -8.40 -6.28 2.92
C GLY A 101 -9.26 -6.21 1.66
N ILE A 102 -10.46 -5.67 1.82
CA ILE A 102 -11.35 -5.31 0.71
C ILE A 102 -11.73 -3.84 0.78
N ASP A 103 -11.47 -3.11 -0.30
CA ASP A 103 -11.85 -1.70 -0.46
C ASP A 103 -13.16 -1.58 -1.22
N ALA A 104 -14.20 -1.08 -0.56
CA ALA A 104 -15.53 -0.97 -1.14
C ALA A 104 -15.63 0.08 -2.26
N MET A 105 -14.67 1.02 -2.37
CA MET A 105 -14.71 2.10 -3.35
C MET A 105 -14.32 1.65 -4.76
N HIS A 106 -13.65 0.51 -4.88
CA HIS A 106 -13.25 -0.04 -6.16
C HIS A 106 -14.31 -0.98 -6.74
N VAL A 107 -14.41 -1.01 -8.07
CA VAL A 107 -15.33 -1.89 -8.81
C VAL A 107 -15.06 -3.37 -8.51
N GLN A 108 -16.11 -4.19 -8.58
CA GLN A 108 -16.04 -5.56 -8.06
C GLN A 108 -14.96 -6.43 -8.69
N ASN A 109 -14.68 -6.23 -9.98
CA ASN A 109 -13.70 -6.97 -10.78
C ASN A 109 -12.43 -6.14 -11.03
N SER A 110 -11.93 -5.47 -9.99
CA SER A 110 -10.66 -4.73 -10.06
C SER A 110 -9.68 -5.28 -9.05
N LYS A 111 -8.42 -5.44 -9.46
CA LYS A 111 -7.33 -5.82 -8.55
C LYS A 111 -7.18 -4.84 -7.39
N ALA A 112 -7.36 -3.54 -7.67
CA ALA A 112 -7.19 -2.49 -6.67
C ALA A 112 -8.16 -2.63 -5.48
N ARG A 113 -9.28 -3.33 -5.67
CA ARG A 113 -10.26 -3.66 -4.63
C ARG A 113 -9.68 -4.54 -3.54
N PHE A 114 -8.74 -5.41 -3.88
CA PHE A 114 -8.19 -6.40 -2.97
C PHE A 114 -6.83 -5.90 -2.48
N LYS A 115 -6.70 -5.73 -1.17
CA LYS A 115 -5.52 -5.17 -0.50
C LYS A 115 -4.96 -6.20 0.49
N PHE A 116 -3.72 -5.99 0.93
CA PHE A 116 -3.05 -6.87 1.91
C PHE A 116 -2.94 -8.34 1.45
N PRO A 117 -2.15 -8.62 0.39
CA PRO A 117 -1.84 -9.99 0.00
C PRO A 117 -1.01 -10.68 1.08
N PHE A 118 -1.27 -11.98 1.30
CA PHE A 118 -0.59 -12.76 2.36
C PHE A 118 0.02 -14.10 1.88
N GLY A 119 0.05 -14.35 0.57
CA GLY A 119 0.61 -15.58 0.01
C GLY A 119 0.89 -15.50 -1.50
N ASP A 120 1.40 -16.59 -2.05
CA ASP A 120 1.85 -16.72 -3.46
C ASP A 120 0.82 -17.43 -4.37
N PHE A 121 -0.45 -17.47 -3.94
CA PHE A 121 -1.54 -18.25 -4.52
C PHE A 121 -1.44 -19.78 -4.33
N LYS A 122 -0.47 -20.26 -3.54
CA LYS A 122 -0.33 -21.68 -3.18
C LYS A 122 -0.18 -21.89 -1.68
N ASN A 123 0.68 -21.10 -1.05
CA ASN A 123 1.00 -21.17 0.36
C ASN A 123 0.92 -19.79 1.01
N ILE A 124 0.74 -19.79 2.33
CA ILE A 124 0.81 -18.60 3.16
C ILE A 124 2.23 -18.40 3.64
N HIS A 125 2.77 -17.21 3.43
CA HIS A 125 4.13 -16.89 3.87
C HIS A 125 4.10 -16.11 5.18
N ARG A 126 4.90 -16.54 6.17
CA ARG A 126 5.01 -15.84 7.46
C ARG A 126 5.46 -14.38 7.29
N CYS A 127 6.39 -14.13 6.36
CA CYS A 127 6.87 -12.79 6.03
C CYS A 127 5.74 -11.89 5.51
N ALA A 128 4.81 -12.44 4.74
CA ALA A 128 3.66 -11.74 4.20
C ALA A 128 2.71 -11.26 5.30
N LEU A 129 2.34 -12.15 6.23
CA LEU A 129 1.46 -11.79 7.33
C LEU A 129 2.09 -10.74 8.27
N LEU A 130 3.41 -10.80 8.48
CA LEU A 130 4.13 -9.76 9.23
C LEU A 130 4.11 -8.41 8.50
N ALA A 131 4.27 -8.41 7.18
CA ALA A 131 4.17 -7.20 6.36
C ALA A 131 2.74 -6.63 6.38
N VAL A 132 1.72 -7.49 6.29
CA VAL A 132 0.31 -7.10 6.41
C VAL A 132 0.05 -6.47 7.78
N LYS A 133 0.44 -7.12 8.88
CA LYS A 133 0.28 -6.60 10.25
C LYS A 133 0.93 -5.22 10.40
N SER A 134 2.19 -5.08 9.99
CA SER A 134 2.93 -3.81 10.04
C SER A 134 2.24 -2.71 9.25
N ARG A 135 1.79 -3.00 8.02
CA ARG A 135 1.14 -2.01 7.16
C ARG A 135 -0.26 -1.65 7.67
N ALA A 136 -1.03 -2.62 8.14
CA ALA A 136 -2.35 -2.41 8.72
C ALA A 136 -2.25 -1.49 9.95
N HIS A 137 -1.27 -1.73 10.82
CA HIS A 137 -0.99 -0.87 11.97
C HIS A 137 -0.67 0.58 11.57
N GLN A 138 0.24 0.78 10.62
CA GLN A 138 0.63 2.11 10.12
C GLN A 138 -0.55 2.89 9.51
N CYS A 139 -1.51 2.19 8.90
CA CYS A 139 -2.68 2.78 8.27
C CYS A 139 -3.92 2.83 9.20
N GLY A 140 -3.82 2.32 10.43
CA GLY A 140 -4.92 2.32 11.40
C GLY A 140 -6.03 1.30 11.11
N TYR A 141 -5.73 0.21 10.40
CA TYR A 141 -6.68 -0.87 10.13
C TYR A 141 -6.61 -1.96 11.20
N SER A 142 -7.16 -1.67 12.39
CA SER A 142 -7.11 -2.56 13.56
C SER A 142 -7.66 -3.96 13.29
N ASP A 143 -8.75 -4.08 12.53
CA ASP A 143 -9.39 -5.37 12.28
C ASP A 143 -8.50 -6.28 11.43
N ILE A 144 -7.82 -5.69 10.43
CA ILE A 144 -6.88 -6.40 9.55
C ILE A 144 -5.59 -6.73 10.31
N GLU A 145 -5.10 -5.82 11.15
CA GLU A 145 -3.95 -6.05 12.03
C GLU A 145 -4.19 -7.23 12.96
N ASN A 146 -5.32 -7.23 13.68
CA ASN A 146 -5.73 -8.30 14.58
C ASN A 146 -5.91 -9.62 13.84
N ALA A 147 -6.54 -9.61 12.66
CA ALA A 147 -6.69 -10.81 11.84
C ALA A 147 -5.34 -11.39 11.42
N ALA A 148 -4.39 -10.55 10.98
CA ALA A 148 -3.04 -11.00 10.63
C ALA A 148 -2.28 -11.57 11.84
N GLU A 149 -2.41 -10.94 13.01
CA GLU A 149 -1.84 -11.44 14.26
C GLU A 149 -2.40 -12.81 14.65
N ARG A 150 -3.72 -13.00 14.58
CA ARG A 150 -4.36 -14.30 14.82
C ARG A 150 -3.84 -15.40 13.90
N LEU A 151 -3.66 -15.11 12.62
CA LEU A 151 -3.10 -16.07 11.66
C LEU A 151 -1.65 -16.43 11.99
N LEU A 152 -0.84 -15.45 12.39
CA LEU A 152 0.53 -15.67 12.85
C LEU A 152 0.58 -16.55 14.11
N GLU A 153 -0.27 -16.28 15.10
CA GLU A 153 -0.39 -17.09 16.32
C GLU A 153 -0.77 -18.54 15.98
N MET A 154 -1.69 -18.74 15.04
CA MET A 154 -2.06 -20.09 14.58
C MET A 154 -0.88 -20.81 13.92
N MET A 155 -0.14 -20.13 13.03
CA MET A 155 1.04 -20.71 12.39
C MET A 155 2.13 -21.09 13.40
N GLU A 156 2.35 -20.26 14.41
CA GLU A 156 3.33 -20.53 15.47
C GLU A 156 2.84 -21.60 16.46
N GLY A 157 1.53 -21.71 16.67
CA GLY A 157 0.89 -22.72 17.50
C GLY A 157 0.97 -24.13 16.91
N THR A 158 0.84 -24.28 15.59
CA THR A 158 1.02 -25.57 14.87
C THR A 158 2.44 -26.14 15.02
N ARG A 159 3.41 -25.35 15.50
CA ARG A 159 4.79 -25.79 15.76
C ARG A 159 4.91 -26.78 16.95
N ARG A 160 3.90 -26.87 17.82
CA ARG A 160 3.99 -27.60 19.10
C ARG A 160 3.62 -29.07 19.00
#